data_AF-A0A5J5VPF5-F1
#
_entry.id   AF-A0A5J5VPF5-F1
#
_cell.length_a   1.000
_cell.length_b   1.000
_cell.length_c   1.000
_cell.angle_alpha   90.00
_cell.angle_beta   90.00
_cell.angle_gamma   90.00
#
_symmetry.space_group_name_H-M   'P 1'
#
loop_
_entity.id
_entity.type
_entity.pdbx_description
1 polymer ?
#
loop_
_entity_poly.entity_id
_entity_poly.type
_entity_poly.pdbx_seq_one_letter_code
_entity_poly.pdbx_strand_id
1 'polypeptide(L)'
;MRYFLRKLKKVKKSNGQVLAINEIFEKNPTKIKNYGIWLRYQSRTGYHNMYKEYRDTTLNGAVEQMYTEMASRHRVRFPCIQIIKTATIPAKLCKRDNTKQFHNSKIKFPLMVKKVRPPTRKLKTTYKASRPNLFM
;
A
#
# COMPACT_ATOMS: atom_id res chain seq x y z
N MET A 1 -0.04 -11.95 16.03
CA MET A 1 0.80 -13.09 16.48
C MET A 1 0.01 -14.33 16.90
N ARG A 2 -1.02 -14.20 17.76
CA ARG A 2 -1.78 -15.34 18.33
C ARG A 2 -2.38 -16.30 17.29
N TYR A 3 -2.83 -15.80 16.14
CA TYR A 3 -3.35 -16.63 15.03
C TYR A 3 -2.27 -17.57 14.45
N PHE A 4 -1.06 -17.05 14.21
CA PHE A 4 0.03 -17.81 13.59
C PHE A 4 0.61 -18.87 14.53
N LEU A 5 0.82 -18.54 15.81
CA LEU A 5 1.31 -19.51 16.80
C LEU A 5 0.40 -20.73 16.94
N ARG A 6 -0.93 -20.51 16.95
CA ARG A 6 -1.91 -21.59 16.99
C ARG A 6 -1.88 -22.44 15.72
N LYS A 7 -1.82 -21.82 14.53
CA LYS A 7 -1.83 -22.56 13.26
C LYS A 7 -0.51 -23.27 12.94
N LEU A 8 0.64 -22.66 13.26
CA LEU A 8 1.96 -23.18 12.87
C LEU A 8 2.58 -24.09 13.95
N LYS A 9 2.36 -23.78 15.23
CA LYS A 9 3.02 -24.47 16.35
C LYS A 9 2.04 -25.06 17.37
N LYS A 10 0.73 -25.06 17.08
CA LYS A 10 -0.34 -25.61 17.94
C LYS A 10 -0.40 -25.02 19.37
N VAL A 11 0.20 -23.85 19.60
CA VAL A 11 0.20 -23.18 20.91
C VAL A 11 -1.10 -22.38 21.08
N LYS A 12 -1.85 -22.68 22.16
CA LYS A 12 -3.06 -21.94 22.55
C LYS A 12 -2.69 -20.66 23.31
N LYS A 13 -3.59 -19.66 23.31
CA LYS A 13 -3.41 -18.41 24.06
C LYS A 13 -3.20 -18.64 25.56
N SER A 14 -3.85 -19.65 26.13
CA SER A 14 -3.69 -20.04 27.54
C SER A 14 -2.28 -20.53 27.88
N ASN A 15 -1.55 -21.09 26.91
CA ASN A 15 -0.26 -21.75 27.14
C ASN A 15 0.92 -20.86 26.69
N GLY A 16 0.68 -19.61 26.31
CA GLY A 16 1.70 -18.71 25.78
C GLY A 16 1.59 -17.32 26.36
N GLN A 17 2.73 -16.71 26.68
CA GLN A 17 2.83 -15.37 27.21
C GLN A 17 3.41 -14.41 26.17
N VAL A 18 2.97 -13.15 26.19
CA VAL A 18 3.56 -12.08 25.37
C VAL A 18 4.63 -11.40 26.23
N LEU A 19 5.88 -11.44 25.77
CA LEU A 19 7.01 -10.83 26.49
C LEU A 19 7.08 -9.32 26.24
N ALA A 20 7.03 -8.90 24.98
CA ALA A 20 7.10 -7.49 24.58
C ALA A 20 6.36 -7.25 23.25
N ILE A 21 5.94 -6.01 23.03
CA ILE A 21 5.38 -5.52 21.77
C ILE A 21 6.19 -4.27 21.40
N ASN A 22 7.05 -4.42 20.40
CA ASN A 22 7.92 -3.33 19.94
C ASN A 22 7.40 -2.80 18.61
N GLU A 23 7.12 -1.51 18.56
CA GLU A 23 6.77 -0.83 17.32
C GLU A 23 8.03 -0.57 16.50
N ILE A 24 7.93 -0.74 15.17
CA ILE A 24 9.03 -0.55 14.24
C ILE A 24 8.76 0.73 13.46
N PHE A 25 9.71 1.66 13.53
CA PHE A 25 9.70 2.88 12.75
C PHE A 25 10.66 2.80 11.57
N GLU A 26 10.29 3.42 10.45
CA GLU A 26 11.14 3.49 9.27
C GLU A 26 12.34 4.41 9.54
N LYS A 27 13.55 3.93 9.25
CA LYS A 27 14.80 4.66 9.54
C LYS A 27 14.92 5.99 8.77
N ASN A 28 14.37 6.04 7.54
CA ASN A 28 14.47 7.20 6.66
C ASN A 28 13.17 7.37 5.85
N PRO A 29 12.16 8.08 6.38
CA PRO A 29 10.88 8.28 5.71
C PRO A 29 10.93 9.33 4.59
N THR A 30 12.07 9.96 4.34
CA THR A 30 12.24 10.99 3.30
C THR A 30 12.62 10.42 1.94
N LYS A 31 13.09 9.16 1.89
CA LYS A 31 13.56 8.53 0.66
C LYS A 31 12.56 7.50 0.15
N ILE A 32 12.22 7.61 -1.12
CA ILE A 32 11.33 6.65 -1.79
C ILE A 32 12.08 5.33 -2.00
N LYS A 33 11.43 4.23 -1.63
CA LYS A 33 11.93 2.85 -1.82
C LYS A 33 10.90 2.04 -2.59
N ASN A 34 11.33 0.94 -3.17
CA ASN A 34 10.41 -0.06 -3.72
C ASN A 34 10.28 -1.19 -2.70
N TYR A 35 9.06 -1.59 -2.39
CA TYR A 35 8.73 -2.64 -1.43
C TYR A 35 8.07 -3.80 -2.15
N GLY A 36 8.66 -4.99 -2.04
CA GLY A 36 8.05 -6.25 -2.43
C GLY A 36 7.26 -6.83 -1.27
N ILE A 37 6.01 -7.18 -1.52
CA ILE A 37 5.09 -7.78 -0.56
C ILE A 37 4.65 -9.13 -1.11
N TRP A 38 5.02 -10.20 -0.41
CA TRP A 38 4.48 -11.54 -0.64
C TRP A 38 3.30 -11.72 0.30
N LEU A 39 2.13 -11.99 -0.27
CA LEU A 39 0.90 -12.12 0.46
C LEU A 39 0.17 -13.40 0.04
N ARG A 40 -0.53 -14.00 1.00
CA ARG A 40 -1.55 -15.00 0.75
C ARG A 40 -2.91 -14.39 1.07
N TYR A 41 -3.86 -14.52 0.17
CA TYR A 41 -5.21 -14.03 0.41
C TYR A 41 -6.25 -15.12 0.20
N GLN A 42 -7.37 -15.00 0.91
CA GLN A 42 -8.52 -15.88 0.74
C GLN A 42 -9.48 -15.26 -0.30
N SER A 43 -9.73 -15.99 -1.38
CA SER A 43 -10.80 -15.74 -2.33
C SER A 43 -12.06 -16.52 -1.91
N ARG A 44 -13.12 -16.44 -2.73
CA ARG A 44 -14.34 -17.25 -2.53
C ARG A 44 -14.08 -18.75 -2.71
N THR A 45 -13.09 -19.11 -3.53
CA THR A 45 -12.80 -20.49 -3.91
C THR A 45 -11.70 -21.12 -3.06
N GLY A 46 -10.77 -20.32 -2.53
CA GLY A 46 -9.66 -20.85 -1.75
C GLY A 46 -8.59 -19.82 -1.39
N TYR A 47 -7.40 -20.30 -1.05
CA TYR A 47 -6.25 -19.44 -0.76
C TYR A 47 -5.36 -19.28 -1.98
N HIS A 48 -4.95 -18.06 -2.27
CA HIS A 48 -4.05 -17.74 -3.37
C HIS A 48 -2.84 -16.97 -2.88
N ASN A 49 -1.66 -17.36 -3.37
CA ASN A 49 -0.42 -16.62 -3.15
C ASN A 49 -0.26 -15.55 -4.21
N MET A 50 0.22 -14.38 -3.80
CA MET A 50 0.42 -13.25 -4.66
C MET A 50 1.68 -12.50 -4.24
N TYR A 51 2.32 -11.89 -5.21
CA TYR A 51 3.47 -11.02 -5.00
C TYR A 51 3.16 -9.65 -5.61
N LYS A 52 3.28 -8.56 -4.86
CA LYS A 52 3.07 -7.20 -5.36
C LYS A 52 4.23 -6.29 -5.00
N GLU A 53 4.42 -5.26 -5.79
CA GLU A 53 5.48 -4.27 -5.62
C GLU A 53 4.86 -2.89 -5.52
N TYR A 54 5.25 -2.13 -4.50
CA TYR A 54 4.78 -0.77 -4.26
C TYR A 54 5.96 0.17 -4.15
N ARG A 55 5.77 1.41 -4.57
CA ARG A 55 6.76 2.48 -4.43
C ARG A 55 6.23 3.48 -3.42
N ASP A 56 6.89 3.57 -2.27
CA ASP A 56 6.47 4.42 -1.17
C ASP A 56 7.69 4.85 -0.33
N THR A 57 7.49 5.81 0.58
CA THR A 57 8.51 6.28 1.52
C THR A 57 8.64 5.38 2.76
N THR A 58 7.58 4.65 3.11
CA THR A 58 7.53 3.79 4.29
C THR A 58 6.94 2.42 3.97
N LEU A 59 7.31 1.40 4.75
CA LEU A 59 6.71 0.08 4.62
C LEU A 59 5.21 0.11 4.97
N ASN A 60 4.81 0.91 5.96
CA ASN A 60 3.42 1.02 6.40
C ASN A 60 2.53 1.58 5.27
N GLY A 61 2.98 2.63 4.57
CA GLY A 61 2.28 3.18 3.42
C GLY A 61 2.16 2.15 2.28
N ALA A 62 3.22 1.40 2.00
CA ALA A 62 3.19 0.33 1.00
C ALA A 62 2.17 -0.77 1.35
N VAL A 63 2.04 -1.12 2.64
CA VAL A 63 1.05 -2.08 3.13
C VAL A 63 -0.37 -1.51 3.05
N GLU A 64 -0.58 -0.23 3.32
CA GLU A 64 -1.87 0.45 3.16
C GLU A 64 -2.31 0.47 1.69
N GLN A 65 -1.42 0.85 0.77
CA GLN A 65 -1.66 0.78 -0.66
C GLN A 65 -2.05 -0.64 -1.10
N MET A 66 -1.38 -1.65 -0.55
CA MET A 66 -1.70 -3.05 -0.80
C MET A 66 -3.11 -3.41 -0.35
N TYR A 67 -3.53 -2.99 0.85
CA TYR A 67 -4.89 -3.22 1.32
C TYR A 67 -5.95 -2.57 0.43
N THR A 68 -5.77 -1.29 0.06
CA THR A 68 -6.69 -0.59 -0.83
C THR A 68 -6.79 -1.26 -2.20
N GLU A 69 -5.65 -1.69 -2.75
CA GLU A 69 -5.62 -2.37 -4.03
C GLU A 69 -6.30 -3.76 -3.98
N MET A 70 -6.06 -4.53 -2.92
CA MET A 70 -6.69 -5.84 -2.72
C MET A 70 -8.20 -5.73 -2.51
N ALA A 71 -8.65 -4.69 -1.81
CA ALA A 71 -10.07 -4.38 -1.64
C ALA A 71 -10.72 -4.00 -2.97
N SER A 72 -10.06 -3.21 -3.81
CA SER A 72 -10.60 -2.76 -5.10
C SER A 72 -10.59 -3.87 -6.15
N ARG A 73 -9.42 -4.46 -6.44
CA ARG A 73 -9.24 -5.40 -7.57
C ARG A 73 -9.79 -6.79 -7.29
N HIS A 74 -9.66 -7.25 -6.05
CA HIS A 74 -9.98 -8.64 -5.68
C HIS A 74 -11.12 -8.74 -4.66
N ARG A 75 -11.68 -7.60 -4.20
CA ARG A 75 -12.76 -7.53 -3.21
C ARG A 75 -12.42 -8.27 -1.90
N VAL A 76 -11.15 -8.23 -1.52
CA VAL A 76 -10.64 -8.93 -0.34
C VAL A 76 -10.68 -8.02 0.87
N ARG A 77 -11.17 -8.54 2.00
CA ARG A 77 -11.19 -7.82 3.28
C ARG A 77 -9.88 -8.01 4.04
N PHE A 78 -9.56 -7.08 4.94
CA PHE A 78 -8.35 -7.12 5.77
C PHE A 78 -8.10 -8.48 6.48
N PRO A 79 -9.09 -9.12 7.13
CA PRO A 79 -8.86 -10.40 7.83
C PRO A 79 -8.49 -11.56 6.91
N CYS A 80 -8.81 -11.44 5.61
CA CYS A 80 -8.58 -12.47 4.60
C CYS A 80 -7.19 -12.37 3.96
N ILE A 81 -6.37 -11.40 4.35
CA ILE A 81 -5.02 -11.17 3.81
C ILE A 81 -3.99 -11.54 4.87
N GLN A 82 -2.97 -12.28 4.44
CA GLN A 82 -1.82 -12.65 5.26
C GLN A 82 -0.55 -12.24 4.53
N ILE A 83 0.20 -11.33 5.13
CA ILE A 83 1.51 -10.95 4.62
C ILE A 83 2.52 -12.02 5.06
N ILE A 84 3.19 -12.63 4.10
CA ILE A 84 4.20 -13.68 4.33
C ILE A 84 5.56 -13.03 4.56
N LYS A 85 5.94 -12.11 3.67
CA LYS A 85 7.24 -11.44 3.70
C LYS A 85 7.09 -10.05 3.11
N THR A 86 7.87 -9.12 3.65
CA THR A 86 8.11 -7.81 3.06
C THR A 86 9.60 -7.63 2.87
N ALA A 87 10.02 -6.96 1.79
CA ALA A 87 11.43 -6.64 1.56
C ALA A 87 11.54 -5.34 0.76
N THR A 88 12.61 -4.58 0.99
CA THR A 88 13.01 -3.49 0.10
C THR A 88 13.73 -4.08 -1.11
N ILE A 89 13.34 -3.64 -2.30
CA ILE A 89 13.82 -4.17 -3.57
C ILE A 89 14.58 -3.08 -4.33
N PRO A 90 15.82 -3.34 -4.78
CA PRO A 90 16.54 -2.40 -5.62
C PRO A 90 15.87 -2.29 -6.99
N ALA A 91 15.92 -1.10 -7.61
CA ALA A 91 15.21 -0.81 -8.86
C ALA A 91 15.51 -1.81 -10.01
N LYS A 92 16.72 -2.38 -10.06
CA LYS A 92 17.11 -3.39 -11.05
C LYS A 92 16.34 -4.72 -10.92
N LEU A 93 15.87 -5.05 -9.73
CA LEU A 93 15.19 -6.32 -9.43
C LEU A 93 13.65 -6.19 -9.40
N CYS A 94 13.12 -4.98 -9.60
CA CYS A 94 11.68 -4.76 -9.69
C CYS A 94 11.12 -5.46 -10.93
N LYS A 95 10.06 -6.26 -10.75
CA LYS A 95 9.45 -7.07 -11.81
C LYS A 95 8.20 -6.43 -12.39
N ARG A 96 7.48 -5.60 -11.63
CA ARG A 96 6.17 -5.05 -12.03
C ARG A 96 6.30 -3.80 -12.89
N ASP A 97 5.62 -3.77 -14.04
CA ASP A 97 5.73 -2.67 -15.01
C ASP A 97 5.20 -1.34 -14.46
N ASN A 98 4.12 -1.38 -13.68
CA ASN A 98 3.58 -0.22 -12.96
C ASN A 98 4.59 0.46 -12.04
N THR A 99 5.56 -0.30 -11.51
CA THR A 99 6.61 0.21 -10.63
C THR A 99 7.83 0.64 -11.45
N LYS A 100 8.18 -0.14 -12.48
CA LYS A 100 9.30 0.13 -13.39
C LYS A 100 9.18 1.45 -14.14
N GLN A 101 7.97 1.83 -14.55
CA GLN A 101 7.75 3.09 -15.29
C GLN A 101 8.23 4.33 -14.52
N PHE A 102 8.37 4.25 -13.19
CA PHE A 102 8.78 5.36 -12.33
C PHE A 102 10.29 5.38 -11.98
N HIS A 103 11.12 4.56 -12.63
CA HIS A 103 12.56 4.51 -12.35
C HIS A 103 13.41 5.47 -13.18
N ASN A 104 12.87 6.00 -14.27
CA ASN A 104 13.59 6.97 -15.11
C ASN A 104 13.65 8.35 -14.41
N SER A 105 14.84 8.96 -14.34
CA SER A 105 15.02 10.28 -13.72
C SER A 105 14.45 11.43 -14.56
N LYS A 106 14.25 11.21 -15.87
CA LYS A 106 13.74 12.21 -16.82
C LYS A 106 12.24 12.13 -17.06
N ILE A 107 11.48 11.43 -16.20
CA ILE A 107 10.04 11.26 -16.38
C ILE A 107 9.35 12.61 -16.24
N LYS A 108 8.50 12.92 -17.22
CA LYS A 108 7.60 14.08 -17.22
C LYS A 108 6.21 13.58 -17.60
N PHE A 109 5.20 14.05 -16.89
CA PHE A 109 3.80 13.77 -17.20
C PHE A 109 3.05 15.11 -17.29
N PRO A 110 2.30 15.35 -18.38
CA PRO A 110 1.45 16.53 -18.47
C PRO A 110 0.27 16.39 -17.50
N LEU A 111 -0.10 17.48 -16.84
CA LEU A 111 -1.29 17.52 -16.01
C LEU A 111 -2.49 17.90 -16.87
N MET A 112 -3.08 16.91 -17.56
CA MET A 112 -4.12 17.13 -18.57
C MET A 112 -5.42 17.70 -18.02
N VAL A 113 -5.77 17.36 -16.78
CA VAL A 113 -7.01 17.83 -16.13
C VAL A 113 -6.71 18.24 -14.69
N LYS A 114 -6.75 19.54 -14.42
CA LYS A 114 -6.59 20.11 -13.09
C LYS A 114 -7.93 20.26 -12.41
N LYS A 115 -8.26 19.33 -11.51
CA LYS A 115 -9.46 19.45 -10.66
C LYS A 115 -9.30 20.68 -9.75
N VAL A 116 -10.08 21.72 -10.00
CA VAL A 116 -10.11 22.93 -9.17
C VAL A 116 -10.65 22.58 -7.79
N ARG A 117 -9.77 22.57 -6.79
CA ARG A 117 -10.12 22.40 -5.38
C ARG A 117 -9.87 23.74 -4.66
N PRO A 118 -10.86 24.30 -3.95
CA PRO A 118 -10.62 25.52 -3.18
C PRO A 118 -9.56 25.24 -2.10
N PRO A 119 -8.58 26.16 -1.88
CA PRO A 119 -7.50 25.95 -0.91
C PRO A 119 -8.00 25.73 0.51
N THR A 120 -9.12 26.36 0.87
CA THR A 120 -9.77 26.22 2.17
C THR A 120 -11.27 26.01 1.99
N ARG A 121 -11.90 25.36 2.97
CA ARG A 121 -13.35 25.07 2.95
C ARG A 121 -14.20 26.34 2.90
N LYS A 122 -13.73 27.44 3.51
CA LYS A 122 -14.41 28.75 3.52
C LYS A 122 -14.59 29.33 2.11
N LEU A 123 -13.68 29.03 1.20
CA LEU A 123 -13.68 29.51 -0.19
C LEU A 123 -14.48 28.61 -1.15
N LYS A 124 -15.16 27.58 -0.62
CA LYS A 124 -16.01 26.70 -1.41
C LYS A 124 -17.38 27.36 -1.59
N THR A 125 -17.61 27.95 -2.76
CA THR A 125 -18.91 28.52 -3.14
C THR A 125 -19.70 27.54 -4.03
N THR A 126 -21.03 27.61 -3.95
CA THR A 126 -21.96 26.85 -4.81
C THR A 126 -21.96 27.38 -6.24
N TYR A 127 -21.88 28.70 -6.38
CA TYR A 127 -21.85 29.40 -7.66
C TYR A 127 -20.59 30.25 -7.78
N LYS A 128 -20.11 30.42 -9.02
CA LYS A 128 -19.03 31.32 -9.38
C LYS A 128 -19.39 32.02 -10.68
N ALA A 129 -19.00 33.29 -10.79
CA ALA A 129 -19.26 34.10 -11.98
C ALA A 129 -18.40 33.66 -13.19
N SER A 130 -17.25 33.03 -12.95
CA SER A 130 -16.34 32.56 -14.00
C SER A 130 -16.30 31.03 -14.14
N ARG A 131 -16.17 30.57 -15.38
CA ARG A 131 -16.00 29.14 -15.70
C ARG A 131 -14.56 28.71 -15.37
N PRO A 132 -14.35 27.57 -14.68
CA PRO A 132 -13.00 27.08 -14.42
C PRO A 132 -12.35 26.55 -15.70
N ASN A 133 -11.07 26.85 -15.89
CA ASN A 133 -10.24 26.19 -16.90
C ASN A 133 -9.56 24.97 -16.27
N LEU A 134 -9.68 23.80 -16.90
CA LEU A 134 -9.14 22.53 -16.40
C LEU A 134 -7.85 22.09 -17.11
N PHE A 135 -7.47 22.76 -18.21
CA PHE A 135 -6.37 22.35 -19.09
C PHE A 135 -5.12 23.23 -18.97
N MET A 136 -5.18 24.30 -18.17
CA MET A 136 -4.07 25.20 -17.83
C MET A 136 -3.44 24.88 -16.48
#